data_AF-A0A2S1ET86-F1
#
_entry.id   AF-A0A2S1ET86-F1
#
_cell.length_a   1.000
_cell.length_b   1.000
_cell.length_c   1.000
_cell.angle_alpha   90.00
_cell.angle_beta   90.00
_cell.angle_gamma   90.00
#
_symmetry.space_group_name_H-M   'P 1'
#
loop_
_entity.id
_entity.type
_entity.pdbx_description
1 polymer ?
#
loop_
_entity_poly.entity_id
_entity_poly.type
_entity_poly.pdbx_seq_one_letter_code
_entity_poly.pdbx_strand_id
1 'polypeptide(L)'
;MQRQTTIIENSMIWCGAGISIAEILTGTYLAPLGFTKGIAVIILGHIIGCFLLFLAGIIGGQQRLSSMNAAKISFGQNGSKFFALLNVLQLIGWTGIMIYDGALAANGVWHLNQAL
;
A
#
# COMPACT_ATOMS: atom_id res chain seq x y z
N MET A 1 -15.59 6.20 -22.83
CA MET A 1 -14.96 7.08 -21.82
C MET A 1 -14.46 6.23 -20.68
N GLN A 2 -13.17 6.28 -20.33
CA GLN A 2 -12.69 5.69 -19.07
C GLN A 2 -13.24 6.52 -17.91
N ARG A 3 -13.98 5.89 -16.99
CA ARG A 3 -14.55 6.53 -15.81
C ARG A 3 -13.43 7.04 -14.90
N GLN A 4 -13.46 8.32 -14.55
CA GLN A 4 -12.55 8.90 -13.57
C GLN A 4 -13.12 8.72 -12.17
N THR A 5 -12.25 8.43 -11.21
CA THR A 5 -12.62 8.45 -9.80
C THR A 5 -12.66 9.88 -9.29
N THR A 6 -13.76 10.21 -8.62
CA THR A 6 -13.95 11.45 -7.88
C THR A 6 -13.04 11.48 -6.65
N ILE A 7 -12.89 12.66 -6.04
CA ILE A 7 -12.12 12.83 -4.80
C ILE A 7 -12.65 11.90 -3.70
N ILE A 8 -13.96 11.75 -3.59
CA ILE A 8 -14.59 10.88 -2.60
C ILE A 8 -14.26 9.41 -2.88
N GLU A 9 -14.38 8.96 -4.13
CA GLU A 9 -14.04 7.59 -4.51
C GLU A 9 -12.56 7.29 -4.22
N ASN A 10 -11.64 8.20 -4.56
CA ASN A 10 -10.22 8.03 -4.25
C ASN A 10 -9.95 8.02 -2.74
N SER A 11 -10.57 8.91 -1.98
CA SER A 11 -10.44 8.93 -0.51
C SER A 11 -10.95 7.64 0.12
N MET A 12 -12.06 7.08 -0.40
CA MET A 12 -12.57 5.79 0.07
C MET A 12 -11.64 4.63 -0.28
N ILE A 13 -11.05 4.62 -1.49
CA ILE A 13 -10.06 3.61 -1.88
C ILE A 13 -8.85 3.64 -0.95
N TRP A 14 -8.30 4.83 -0.68
CA TRP A 14 -7.16 4.99 0.22
C TRP A 14 -7.49 4.69 1.68
N CYS A 15 -8.69 5.07 2.13
CA CYS A 15 -9.19 4.72 3.46
C CYS A 15 -9.29 3.20 3.61
N GLY A 16 -9.91 2.50 2.65
CA GLY A 16 -9.99 1.05 2.64
C GLY A 16 -8.63 0.38 2.58
N ALA A 17 -7.68 0.93 1.80
CA ALA A 17 -6.33 0.40 1.70
C ALA A 17 -5.52 0.57 3.01
N GLY A 18 -5.73 1.66 3.75
CA GLY A 18 -5.03 1.94 5.02
C GLY A 18 -5.65 1.28 6.26
N ILE A 19 -6.84 0.69 6.14
CA ILE A 19 -7.44 -0.13 7.20
C ILE A 19 -7.11 -1.59 6.88
N SER A 20 -5.94 -2.06 7.32
CA SER A 20 -5.54 -3.46 7.14
C SER A 20 -4.85 -4.04 8.38
N ILE A 21 -4.64 -5.35 8.35
CA ILE A 21 -3.95 -6.10 9.42
C ILE A 21 -2.50 -5.62 9.56
N ALA A 22 -1.87 -5.20 8.47
CA ALA A 22 -0.49 -4.71 8.47
C ALA A 22 -0.34 -3.45 9.33
N GLU A 23 -1.29 -2.52 9.30
CA GLU A 23 -1.28 -1.32 10.13
C GLU A 23 -1.49 -1.65 11.60
N ILE A 24 -2.39 -2.59 11.92
CA ILE A 24 -2.60 -3.06 13.29
C ILE A 24 -1.30 -3.65 13.84
N LEU A 25 -0.67 -4.55 13.07
CA LEU A 25 0.58 -5.20 13.44
C LEU A 25 1.72 -4.18 13.60
N THR A 26 1.85 -3.21 12.69
CA THR A 26 2.80 -2.10 12.81
C THR A 26 2.55 -1.28 14.08
N GLY A 27 1.27 -1.05 14.43
CA GLY A 27 0.89 -0.39 15.69
C GLY A 27 1.38 -1.15 16.93
N THR A 28 1.32 -2.49 16.91
CA THR A 28 1.87 -3.30 18.02
C THR A 28 3.39 -3.19 18.12
N TYR A 29 4.10 -3.08 16.99
CA TYR A 29 5.55 -2.85 16.97
C TYR A 29 5.95 -1.46 17.46
N LEU A 30 5.08 -0.45 17.30
CA LEU A 30 5.30 0.89 17.83
C LEU A 30 4.92 1.03 19.31
N ALA A 31 4.19 0.06 19.89
CA ALA A 31 3.74 0.11 21.28
C ALA A 31 4.86 0.35 22.32
N PRO A 32 6.08 -0.21 22.19
CA PRO A 32 7.16 0.02 23.15
C PRO A 32 7.65 1.48 23.22
N LEU A 33 7.37 2.30 22.21
CA LEU A 33 7.74 3.72 22.20
C LEU A 33 6.86 4.58 23.13
N GLY A 34 5.73 4.03 23.58
CA GLY A 34 4.69 4.76 24.32
C GLY A 34 3.78 5.58 23.39
N PHE A 35 2.61 5.96 23.90
CA PHE A 35 1.54 6.55 23.10
C PHE A 35 1.96 7.84 22.37
N THR A 36 2.60 8.77 23.08
CA THR A 36 3.00 10.06 22.51
C THR A 36 4.02 9.92 21.38
N LYS A 37 5.07 9.11 21.58
CA LYS A 37 6.12 8.91 20.56
C LYS A 37 5.59 8.07 19.39
N GLY A 38 4.76 7.05 19.68
CA GLY A 38 4.12 6.24 18.65
C GLY A 38 3.28 7.10 17.69
N ILE A 39 2.42 7.97 18.21
CA ILE A 39 1.63 8.89 17.39
C ILE A 39 2.52 9.86 16.62
N ALA A 40 3.54 10.42 17.26
CA ALA A 40 4.46 11.35 16.60
C ALA A 40 5.15 10.70 15.38
N VAL A 41 5.61 9.45 15.51
CA VAL A 41 6.22 8.69 14.41
C VAL A 41 5.20 8.37 13.32
N ILE A 42 3.97 8.00 13.67
CA ILE A 42 2.90 7.74 12.69
C ILE A 42 2.62 9.01 11.87
N ILE A 43 2.45 10.16 12.53
CA ILE A 43 2.19 11.45 11.85
C ILE A 43 3.36 11.81 10.94
N LEU A 44 4.60 11.69 11.43
CA LEU A 44 5.79 12.00 10.64
C LEU A 44 5.90 11.09 9.41
N GLY A 45 5.68 9.79 9.58
CA GLY A 45 5.66 8.82 8.49
C GLY A 45 4.59 9.14 7.45
N HIS A 46 3.38 9.51 7.89
CA HIS A 46 2.31 9.93 6.99
C HIS A 46 2.66 11.20 6.21
N ILE A 47 3.25 12.21 6.85
CA ILE A 47 3.66 13.44 6.15
C ILE A 47 4.66 13.11 5.03
N ILE A 48 5.68 12.32 5.34
CA ILE A 48 6.71 11.93 4.36
C ILE A 48 6.10 11.08 3.24
N GLY A 49 5.32 10.06 3.58
CA GLY A 49 4.68 9.15 2.63
C GLY A 49 3.68 9.86 1.73
N CYS A 50 2.76 10.64 2.30
CA CYS A 50 1.77 11.41 1.56
C CYS A 50 2.43 12.44 0.65
N PHE A 51 3.52 13.08 1.08
CA PHE A 51 4.25 14.03 0.25
C PHE A 51 4.82 13.35 -1.01
N LEU A 52 5.48 12.20 -0.87
CA LEU A 52 6.01 11.45 -2.01
C LEU A 52 4.91 10.93 -2.94
N LEU A 53 3.82 10.38 -2.37
CA LEU A 53 2.67 9.91 -3.13
C LEU A 53 1.98 11.05 -3.87
N PHE A 54 1.89 12.24 -3.27
CA PHE A 54 1.32 13.42 -3.89
C PHE A 54 2.14 13.87 -5.11
N LEU A 55 3.47 13.93 -4.99
CA LEU A 55 4.36 14.26 -6.12
C LEU A 55 4.22 13.26 -7.27
N ALA A 56 4.21 11.95 -6.96
CA ALA A 56 3.99 10.91 -7.95
C ALA A 56 2.59 11.00 -8.59
N GLY A 57 1.57 11.30 -7.78
CA GLY A 57 0.19 11.48 -8.20
C GLY A 57 0.00 12.65 -9.15
N ILE A 58 0.68 13.78 -8.92
CA ILE A 58 0.68 14.93 -9.85
C ILE A 58 1.20 14.51 -11.22
N ILE A 59 2.34 13.82 -11.27
CA ILE A 59 2.97 13.39 -12.52
C ILE A 59 2.03 12.44 -13.29
N GLY A 60 1.49 11.42 -12.62
CA GLY A 60 0.55 10.46 -13.24
C GLY A 60 -0.77 11.10 -13.68
N GLY A 61 -1.32 12.02 -12.88
CA GLY A 61 -2.58 12.70 -13.14
C GLY A 61 -2.51 13.70 -14.29
N GLN A 62 -1.44 14.51 -14.35
CA GLN A 62 -1.25 15.51 -15.41
C GLN A 62 -0.85 14.85 -16.74
N GLN A 63 0.10 13.92 -16.72
CA GLN A 63 0.61 13.29 -17.95
C GLN A 63 -0.24 12.10 -18.42
N ARG A 64 -1.22 11.66 -17.61
CA ARG A 64 -2.07 10.48 -17.88
C ARG A 64 -1.24 9.21 -18.13
N LEU A 65 -0.11 9.10 -17.44
CA LEU A 65 0.79 7.97 -17.53
C LEU A 65 0.52 6.99 -16.40
N SER A 66 0.66 5.69 -16.69
CA SER A 66 0.78 4.69 -15.64
C SER A 66 2.06 4.93 -14.83
N SER A 67 2.10 4.44 -13.59
CA SER A 67 3.29 4.55 -12.73
C SER A 67 4.56 4.03 -13.41
N MET A 68 4.45 2.96 -14.21
CA MET A 68 5.59 2.41 -14.92
C MET A 68 6.04 3.28 -16.11
N ASN A 69 5.10 3.90 -16.81
CA ASN A 69 5.40 4.85 -17.87
C ASN A 69 6.02 6.14 -17.31
N ALA A 70 5.59 6.58 -16.11
CA ALA A 70 6.25 7.67 -15.41
C ALA A 70 7.71 7.32 -15.04
N ALA A 71 7.96 6.10 -14.55
CA ALA A 71 9.33 5.63 -14.27
C ALA A 71 10.21 5.57 -15.52
N LYS A 72 9.64 5.28 -16.69
CA LYS A 72 10.35 5.29 -17.97
C LYS A 72 10.92 6.67 -18.33
N ILE A 73 10.31 7.77 -17.88
CA ILE A 73 10.82 9.14 -18.13
C ILE A 73 12.21 9.31 -17.53
N SER A 74 12.43 8.80 -16.31
CA SER A 74 13.70 8.94 -15.60
C SER A 74 14.72 7.85 -15.95
N PHE A 75 14.27 6.61 -16.13
CA PHE A 75 15.17 5.44 -16.26
C PHE A 75 15.22 4.83 -17.68
N GLY A 76 14.50 5.41 -18.64
CA GLY A 76 14.44 4.92 -20.00
C GLY A 76 13.69 3.58 -20.14
N GLN A 77 13.67 3.04 -21.37
CA GLN A 77 12.91 1.84 -21.70
C GLN A 77 13.41 0.58 -20.97
N ASN A 78 14.73 0.42 -20.85
CA ASN A 78 15.33 -0.76 -20.25
C ASN A 78 15.32 -0.67 -18.72
N GLY A 79 15.55 0.51 -18.14
CA GLY A 79 15.46 0.72 -16.69
C GLY A 79 14.03 0.55 -16.16
N SER A 80 13.02 1.01 -16.90
CA SER A 80 11.60 0.80 -16.55
C SER A 80 11.24 -0.69 -16.45
N LYS A 81 11.78 -1.56 -17.34
CA LYS A 81 11.54 -3.01 -17.25
C LYS A 81 12.05 -3.63 -15.96
N PHE A 82 13.19 -3.17 -15.45
CA PHE A 82 13.74 -3.64 -14.18
C PHE A 82 12.82 -3.27 -13.00
N PHE A 83 12.37 -2.01 -12.93
CA PHE A 83 11.40 -1.60 -11.89
C PHE A 83 10.05 -2.28 -12.04
N ALA A 84 9.61 -2.58 -13.27
CA ALA A 84 8.40 -3.38 -13.50
C ALA A 84 8.54 -4.79 -12.93
N LEU A 85 9.68 -5.45 -13.15
CA LEU A 85 9.95 -6.76 -12.58
C LEU A 85 9.91 -6.71 -11.05
N LEU A 86 10.60 -5.75 -10.43
CA LEU A 86 10.57 -5.57 -8.98
C LEU A 86 9.15 -5.29 -8.45
N ASN A 87 8.36 -4.48 -9.17
CA ASN A 87 6.99 -4.19 -8.78
C ASN A 87 6.10 -5.45 -8.85
N VAL A 88 6.26 -6.29 -9.88
CA VAL A 88 5.55 -7.57 -9.97
C VAL A 88 5.95 -8.51 -8.83
N LEU A 89 7.24 -8.63 -8.53
CA LEU A 89 7.72 -9.44 -7.41
C LEU A 89 7.13 -8.95 -6.07
N GLN A 90 7.07 -7.63 -5.86
CA GLN A 90 6.42 -7.03 -4.69
C GLN A 90 4.92 -7.38 -4.65
N LEU A 91 4.20 -7.31 -5.76
CA LEU A 91 2.78 -7.66 -5.82
C LEU A 91 2.53 -9.12 -5.47
N ILE A 92 3.38 -10.04 -5.95
CA ILE A 92 3.31 -11.46 -5.60
C ILE A 92 3.53 -11.63 -4.09
N GLY A 93 4.56 -10.97 -3.53
CA GLY A 93 4.83 -11.00 -2.09
C GLY A 93 3.66 -10.48 -1.25
N TRP A 94 3.10 -9.33 -1.60
CA TRP A 94 1.94 -8.76 -0.92
C TRP A 94 0.68 -9.62 -1.05
N THR A 95 0.45 -10.22 -2.22
CA THR A 95 -0.67 -11.15 -2.41
C THR A 95 -0.56 -12.35 -1.46
N GLY A 96 0.65 -12.90 -1.30
CA GLY A 96 0.90 -14.00 -0.36
C GLY A 96 0.59 -13.62 1.09
N ILE A 97 1.05 -12.45 1.56
CA ILE A 97 0.78 -11.95 2.91
C ILE A 97 -0.73 -11.76 3.14
N MET A 98 -1.44 -11.15 2.18
CA MET A 98 -2.88 -10.93 2.29
C MET A 98 -3.69 -12.23 2.37
N ILE A 99 -3.28 -13.26 1.61
CA ILE A 99 -3.92 -14.59 1.69
C ILE A 99 -3.63 -15.24 3.05
N TYR A 100 -2.38 -15.16 3.52
CA TYR A 100 -1.99 -15.74 4.81
C TYR A 100 -2.73 -15.09 5.98
N ASP A 101 -2.76 -13.76 6.05
CA ASP A 101 -3.46 -13.02 7.11
C ASP A 101 -4.98 -13.25 7.02
N GLY A 102 -5.52 -13.33 5.80
CA GLY A 102 -6.93 -13.69 5.57
C GLY A 102 -7.27 -15.10 6.06
N ALA A 103 -6.40 -16.08 5.82
CA ALA A 103 -6.57 -17.45 6.32
C ALA A 103 -6.49 -17.50 7.85
N LEU A 104 -5.58 -16.75 8.46
CA LEU A 104 -5.46 -16.65 9.91
C LEU A 104 -6.73 -16.05 10.54
N ALA A 105 -7.25 -14.97 9.96
CA ALA A 105 -8.50 -14.33 10.39
C ALA A 105 -9.69 -15.28 10.26
N ALA A 106 -9.82 -16.00 9.13
CA ALA A 106 -10.89 -16.98 8.92
C ALA A 106 -10.82 -18.15 9.92
N ASN A 107 -9.62 -18.65 10.21
CA ASN A 107 -9.43 -19.71 11.21
C ASN A 107 -9.77 -19.23 12.63
N GLY A 108 -9.50 -17.96 12.95
CA GLY A 108 -9.88 -17.36 14.24
C GLY A 108 -11.39 -17.32 14.48
N VAL A 109 -12.21 -17.32 13.43
CA VAL A 109 -13.69 -17.29 13.52
C VAL A 109 -14.29 -18.69 13.39
N TRP A 110 -13.82 -19.49 12.43
CA TRP A 110 -14.43 -20.78 12.08
C TRP A 110 -13.67 -22.01 12.58
N HIS A 111 -12.54 -21.85 13.29
CA HIS A 111 -11.71 -22.96 13.79
C HIS A 111 -11.43 -24.05 12.74
N LEU A 112 -11.15 -23.63 11.50
CA LEU A 112 -10.98 -24.51 10.34
C LEU A 112 -9.86 -25.56 10.52
N ASN A 113 -8.93 -25.34 11.45
CA ASN A 113 -7.87 -26.29 11.81
C ASN A 113 -8.31 -27.46 12.71
N GLN A 114 -9.56 -27.53 13.18
CA GLN A 114 -10.05 -28.65 14.01
C GLN A 114 -10.58 -29.85 13.20
N ALA A 115 -10.65 -29.75 11.87
CA ALA A 115 -11.24 -30.78 11.00
C ALA A 115 -10.21 -31.76 10.38
N LEU A 116 -8.96 -31.79 10.88
CA LEU A 116 -7.95 -32.80 10.56
C LEU A 116 -7.34 -33.38 11.83
#